data_AF-A0A0B4D0J4-F1
#
_entry.id   AF-A0A0B4D0J4-F1
#
_cell.length_a   1.000
_cell.length_b   1.000
_cell.length_c   1.000
_cell.angle_alpha   90.00
_cell.angle_beta   90.00
_cell.angle_gamma   90.00
#
_symmetry.space_group_name_H-M   'P 1'
#
loop_
_entity.id
_entity.type
_entity.pdbx_description
1 polymer ?
#
loop_
_entity_poly.entity_id
_entity_poly.type
_entity_poly.pdbx_seq_one_letter_code
_entity_poly.pdbx_strand_id
1 'polypeptide(L)'
;MRKKTPVMLCLIIMVILAVYSCRTDSFSEQEPYNNTSKFQLTSKRISLNEAKHKAKLLPEIEKVETGLKNPKTDINGKVIDYGNGVSINTDDVIYLEKGQNFYSYTFRINHENASANAPIENLVISSRPDGTWKEVLITYYLTPEERQNMLSGVAVDLTGKITHQILQNGTYSPVLMQNVENCHWEINSYYTTCSGNYAHHNGELTVAEGGPCEAASPSILVVTLVEKCTIALPVDTGLGDDGEGGGSSGTSPGGLGGGNDPDGTTTSPNLPLKNKTPCTILRENSENTKLQSKLDSLKTRVLPTTPNYDEHETSIVVTKFNGQITYSTFVTPNELGPNIQALKIETTNFDIAVMHNHTIKSAFQAPSYLDMVSFYDNYKYLDASVQKSYIYYLTCYNGEVYALKADDISALDPFFAEFLSIGSGSFSKEEEKVANNKMKKIYNDNGMIDEFPHDKDKSEKIFLNVAQSFGNGFSLYRRDGTTWGKLRLDPDGTVKKDDCPL
;
A
#
# COMPACT_ATOMS: atom_id res chain seq x y z
N MET A 1 48.28 -56.31 -21.28
CA MET A 1 47.62 -55.25 -20.49
C MET A 1 47.64 -53.95 -21.29
N ARG A 2 46.57 -53.63 -22.03
CA ARG A 2 46.52 -52.47 -22.93
C ARG A 2 46.07 -51.23 -22.16
N LYS A 3 46.89 -50.17 -22.25
CA LYS A 3 46.76 -48.86 -21.62
C LYS A 3 45.42 -48.19 -22.01
N LYS A 4 44.41 -48.25 -21.14
CA LYS A 4 43.13 -47.52 -21.28
C LYS A 4 43.14 -46.13 -20.62
N THR A 5 44.28 -45.71 -20.05
CA THR A 5 44.43 -44.47 -19.31
C THR A 5 44.25 -43.16 -20.09
N PRO A 6 44.53 -43.03 -21.41
CA PRO A 6 44.38 -41.72 -22.06
C PRO A 6 42.91 -41.36 -22.34
N VAL A 7 42.02 -42.33 -22.54
CA VAL A 7 40.60 -42.08 -22.87
C VAL A 7 39.82 -41.58 -21.66
N MET A 8 40.13 -42.11 -20.48
CA MET A 8 39.47 -41.73 -19.23
C MET A 8 39.84 -40.30 -18.80
N LEU A 9 41.07 -39.86 -19.09
CA LEU A 9 41.50 -38.48 -18.83
C LEU A 9 40.75 -37.47 -19.72
N CYS A 10 40.56 -37.78 -21.01
CA CYS A 10 39.81 -36.91 -21.92
C CYS A 10 38.34 -36.76 -21.53
N LEU A 11 37.71 -37.81 -21.00
CA LEU A 11 36.33 -37.74 -20.51
C LEU A 11 36.20 -36.84 -19.27
N ILE A 12 37.15 -36.92 -18.33
CA ILE A 12 37.14 -36.07 -17.13
C ILE A 12 37.36 -34.59 -17.51
N ILE A 13 38.25 -34.30 -18.46
CA ILE A 13 38.50 -32.93 -18.94
C ILE A 13 37.26 -32.35 -19.65
N MET A 14 36.54 -33.14 -20.45
CA MET A 14 35.29 -32.67 -21.08
C MET A 14 34.18 -32.38 -20.06
N VAL A 15 34.07 -33.19 -19.00
CA VAL A 15 33.12 -32.91 -17.91
C VAL A 15 33.49 -31.62 -17.19
N ILE A 16 34.78 -31.40 -16.86
CA ILE A 16 35.25 -30.17 -16.20
C ILE A 16 34.99 -28.93 -17.06
N LEU A 17 35.20 -29.01 -18.38
CA LEU A 17 34.90 -27.90 -19.31
C LEU A 17 33.40 -27.63 -19.41
N ALA A 18 32.55 -28.66 -19.39
CA ALA A 18 31.09 -28.49 -19.37
C ALA A 18 30.60 -27.79 -18.08
N VAL A 19 31.16 -28.11 -16.91
CA VAL A 19 30.81 -27.41 -15.65
C VAL A 19 31.38 -25.99 -15.58
N TYR A 20 32.51 -25.70 -16.25
CA TYR A 20 33.08 -24.35 -16.32
C TYR A 20 32.30 -23.45 -17.28
N SER A 21 31.81 -23.97 -18.41
CA SER A 21 30.95 -23.22 -19.34
C SER A 21 29.57 -22.90 -18.79
N CYS A 22 29.06 -23.66 -17.81
CA CYS A 22 27.81 -23.31 -17.12
C CYS A 22 27.97 -22.28 -15.98
N ARG A 23 29.19 -21.75 -15.73
CA ARG A 23 29.45 -20.80 -14.63
C ARG A 23 29.84 -19.39 -15.08
N THR A 24 29.79 -19.10 -16.37
CA THR A 24 29.98 -17.75 -16.92
C THR A 24 28.92 -17.37 -17.95
N ASP A 25 27.67 -17.80 -17.75
CA ASP A 25 26.55 -17.04 -18.31
C ASP A 25 26.28 -15.89 -17.35
N SER A 26 26.98 -14.78 -17.57
CA SER A 26 26.43 -13.47 -17.29
C SER A 26 25.18 -13.35 -18.16
N PHE A 27 24.04 -13.79 -17.62
CA PHE A 27 22.74 -13.60 -18.22
C PHE A 27 22.55 -12.09 -18.46
N SER A 28 22.77 -11.66 -19.70
CA SER A 28 22.02 -10.54 -20.21
C SER A 28 20.59 -11.05 -20.34
N GLU A 29 19.72 -10.68 -19.40
CA GLU A 29 18.28 -10.86 -19.53
C GLU A 29 17.79 -10.05 -20.75
N GLN A 30 17.88 -10.66 -21.93
CA GLN A 30 17.07 -10.26 -23.08
C GLN A 30 15.79 -11.08 -23.03
N GLU A 31 14.83 -10.56 -22.26
CA GLU A 31 13.44 -10.97 -22.37
C GLU A 31 12.87 -10.65 -23.77
N PRO A 32 11.91 -11.45 -24.27
CA PRO A 32 11.28 -11.25 -25.57
C PRO A 32 10.63 -9.86 -25.65
N TYR A 33 11.05 -9.12 -26.68
CA TYR A 33 10.74 -7.72 -26.92
C TYR A 33 9.23 -7.48 -27.15
N ASN A 34 8.51 -7.02 -26.11
CA ASN A 34 7.21 -6.35 -26.23
C ASN A 34 7.38 -4.89 -25.82
N ASN A 35 7.24 -3.98 -26.79
CA ASN A 35 7.95 -2.69 -26.81
C ASN A 35 7.12 -1.48 -26.36
N THR A 36 6.07 -1.65 -25.55
CA THR A 36 5.16 -0.55 -25.14
C THR A 36 5.21 -0.20 -23.64
N SER A 37 5.81 -1.04 -22.78
CA SER A 37 5.89 -0.81 -21.32
C SER A 37 7.24 -0.29 -20.82
N LYS A 38 8.32 -0.36 -21.62
CA LYS A 38 9.72 -0.08 -21.19
C LYS A 38 10.03 1.37 -20.75
N PHE A 39 9.11 2.31 -20.92
CA PHE A 39 9.32 3.73 -20.59
C PHE A 39 8.31 4.30 -19.60
N GLN A 40 7.44 3.47 -19.04
CA GLN A 40 6.45 3.89 -18.06
C GLN A 40 7.09 3.99 -16.66
N LEU A 41 6.76 5.06 -15.94
CA LEU A 41 7.13 5.22 -14.54
C LEU A 41 6.18 4.39 -13.70
N THR A 42 6.69 3.50 -12.85
CA THR A 42 5.89 2.75 -11.88
C THR A 42 6.23 3.18 -10.46
N SER A 43 5.29 2.99 -9.54
CA SER A 43 5.43 3.34 -8.12
C SER A 43 5.00 2.18 -7.23
N LYS A 44 5.75 1.93 -6.15
CA LYS A 44 5.44 0.93 -5.13
C LYS A 44 5.77 1.47 -3.75
N ARG A 45 4.99 1.09 -2.73
CA ARG A 45 5.40 1.23 -1.31
C ARG A 45 6.07 -0.07 -0.86
N ILE A 46 7.27 0.03 -0.32
CA ILE A 46 8.10 -1.09 0.13
C ILE A 46 8.82 -0.71 1.42
N SER A 47 9.33 -1.70 2.13
CA SER A 47 10.37 -1.51 3.16
C SER A 47 11.76 -1.44 2.51
N LEU A 48 12.74 -0.90 3.23
CA LEU A 48 14.16 -0.92 2.83
C LEU A 48 14.69 -2.36 2.67
N ASN A 49 14.13 -3.32 3.42
CA ASN A 49 14.51 -4.73 3.30
C ASN A 49 14.11 -5.34 1.95
N GLU A 50 13.04 -4.83 1.33
CA GLU A 50 12.56 -5.24 0.01
C GLU A 50 13.22 -4.46 -1.13
N ALA A 51 14.04 -3.44 -0.82
CA ALA A 51 14.67 -2.59 -1.82
C ALA A 51 15.74 -3.36 -2.62
N LYS A 52 15.55 -3.42 -3.95
CA LYS A 52 16.52 -3.98 -4.92
C LYS A 52 17.96 -3.45 -4.72
N HIS A 53 18.08 -2.18 -4.33
CA HIS A 53 19.36 -1.48 -4.18
C HIS A 53 19.79 -1.30 -2.71
N LYS A 54 19.24 -2.07 -1.76
CA LYS A 54 19.50 -1.94 -0.31
C LYS A 54 20.99 -1.73 0.05
N ALA A 55 21.88 -2.54 -0.52
CA ALA A 55 23.31 -2.46 -0.23
C ALA A 55 23.97 -1.13 -0.63
N LYS A 56 23.41 -0.42 -1.64
CA LYS A 56 23.86 0.91 -2.06
C LYS A 56 23.15 2.02 -1.27
N LEU A 57 21.90 1.80 -0.87
CA LEU A 57 21.11 2.78 -0.13
C LEU A 57 21.55 2.92 1.33
N LEU A 58 21.91 1.82 2.00
CA LEU A 58 22.30 1.84 3.41
C LEU A 58 23.42 2.86 3.72
N PRO A 59 24.55 2.87 3.00
CA PRO A 59 25.59 3.87 3.25
C PRO A 59 25.12 5.32 3.05
N GLU A 60 24.30 5.60 2.05
CA GLU A 60 23.78 6.96 1.80
C GLU A 60 22.81 7.40 2.92
N ILE A 61 21.93 6.50 3.38
CA ILE A 61 21.02 6.75 4.51
C ILE A 61 21.83 7.04 5.79
N GLU A 62 22.86 6.23 6.08
CA GLU A 62 23.73 6.41 7.26
C GLU A 62 24.48 7.75 7.22
N LYS A 63 24.97 8.17 6.04
CA LYS A 63 25.61 9.48 5.87
C LYS A 63 24.63 10.62 6.16
N VAL A 64 23.43 10.56 5.61
CA VAL A 64 22.38 11.58 5.84
C VAL A 64 21.97 11.61 7.30
N GLU A 65 21.74 10.46 7.93
CA GLU A 65 21.37 10.36 9.34
C GLU A 65 22.46 10.98 10.24
N THR A 66 23.73 10.72 9.93
CA THR A 66 24.87 11.34 10.62
C THR A 66 24.90 12.86 10.38
N GLY A 67 24.58 13.31 9.17
CA GLY A 67 24.46 14.73 8.84
C GLY A 67 23.34 15.44 9.59
N LEU A 68 22.21 14.78 9.80
CA LEU A 68 21.04 15.30 10.53
C LEU A 68 21.28 15.37 12.04
N LYS A 69 21.99 14.39 12.62
CA LYS A 69 22.29 14.37 14.06
C LYS A 69 23.34 15.39 14.50
N ASN A 70 24.11 15.94 13.56
CA ASN A 70 25.14 16.94 13.85
C ASN A 70 24.58 18.36 13.63
N PRO A 71 24.41 19.17 14.69
CA PRO A 71 23.90 20.53 14.53
C PRO A 71 24.87 21.36 13.69
N LYS A 72 24.40 21.93 12.58
CA LYS A 72 25.16 22.89 11.78
C LYS A 72 24.53 24.28 11.88
N THR A 73 25.35 25.26 12.26
CA THR A 73 25.05 26.68 12.11
C THR A 73 25.06 27.06 10.62
N ASP A 74 23.95 27.64 10.14
CA ASP A 74 23.90 28.33 8.85
C ASP A 74 24.87 29.54 8.84
N ILE A 75 25.46 29.79 7.68
CA ILE A 75 26.30 30.96 7.36
C ILE A 75 25.48 32.27 7.39
N ASN A 76 24.15 32.19 7.46
CA ASN A 76 23.25 33.32 7.74
C ASN A 76 22.74 33.39 9.20
N GLY A 77 23.33 32.62 10.13
CA GLY A 77 22.99 32.68 11.56
C GLY A 77 21.65 32.03 11.94
N LYS A 78 21.01 31.29 11.03
CA LYS A 78 19.80 30.50 11.33
C LYS A 78 20.21 29.07 11.70
N VAL A 79 20.24 28.75 12.99
CA VAL A 79 20.47 27.38 13.44
C VAL A 79 19.32 26.50 12.94
N ILE A 80 19.61 25.50 12.12
CA ILE A 80 18.67 24.40 11.88
C ILE A 80 19.11 23.28 12.82
N ASP A 81 18.54 23.29 14.02
CA ASP A 81 18.78 22.28 15.04
C ASP A 81 17.85 21.09 14.77
N TYR A 82 18.43 20.01 14.25
CA TYR A 82 17.71 18.76 14.05
C TYR A 82 17.76 17.84 15.29
N GLY A 83 18.52 18.20 16.35
CA GLY A 83 18.46 17.61 17.70
C GLY A 83 18.50 16.08 17.82
N ASN A 84 18.42 15.60 19.06
CA ASN A 84 18.02 14.21 19.31
C ASN A 84 16.50 14.13 19.04
N GLY A 85 16.09 13.31 18.07
CA GLY A 85 14.67 13.08 17.77
C GLY A 85 14.32 13.04 16.28
N VAL A 86 15.28 13.09 15.37
CA VAL A 86 15.07 12.86 13.93
C VAL A 86 15.38 11.41 13.57
N SER A 87 14.46 10.76 12.84
CA SER A 87 14.67 9.40 12.31
C SER A 87 14.17 9.27 10.87
N ILE A 88 14.79 8.38 10.10
CA ILE A 88 14.41 8.08 8.73
C ILE A 88 13.54 6.82 8.74
N ASN A 89 12.32 6.90 8.22
CA ASN A 89 11.43 5.74 8.13
C ASN A 89 11.87 4.80 7.02
N THR A 90 12.33 3.61 7.39
CA THR A 90 12.76 2.56 6.48
C THR A 90 11.70 1.49 6.23
N ASP A 91 10.57 1.51 6.94
CA ASP A 91 9.51 0.50 6.82
C ASP A 91 8.46 0.87 5.77
N ASP A 92 8.39 2.15 5.40
CA ASP A 92 7.45 2.69 4.42
C ASP A 92 8.19 3.66 3.49
N VAL A 93 8.67 3.13 2.38
CA VAL A 93 9.49 3.81 1.37
C VAL A 93 8.74 3.79 0.05
N ILE A 94 8.63 4.94 -0.62
CA ILE A 94 8.13 4.97 -1.99
C ILE A 94 9.28 4.69 -2.94
N TYR A 95 9.13 3.66 -3.75
CA TYR A 95 10.06 3.29 -4.80
C TYR A 95 9.46 3.61 -6.17
N LEU A 96 10.18 4.43 -6.94
CA LEU A 96 9.87 4.70 -8.35
C LEU A 96 10.90 4.03 -9.26
N GLU A 97 10.44 3.40 -10.34
CA GLU A 97 11.30 2.89 -11.40
C GLU A 97 10.80 3.31 -12.78
N LYS A 98 11.75 3.64 -13.67
CA LYS A 98 11.47 3.93 -15.08
C LYS A 98 12.50 3.21 -15.96
N GLY A 99 12.06 2.16 -16.63
CA GLY A 99 12.95 1.29 -17.41
C GLY A 99 14.04 0.66 -16.54
N GLN A 100 15.21 0.39 -17.13
CA GLN A 100 16.31 -0.33 -16.46
C GLN A 100 17.32 0.59 -15.74
N ASN A 101 17.24 1.91 -15.93
CA ASN A 101 18.35 2.81 -15.58
C ASN A 101 17.96 3.95 -14.63
N PHE A 102 16.69 4.03 -14.21
CA PHE A 102 16.23 5.05 -13.27
C PHE A 102 15.48 4.43 -12.10
N TYR A 103 15.96 4.75 -10.90
CA TYR A 103 15.42 4.33 -9.62
C TYR A 103 15.40 5.51 -8.65
N SER A 104 14.32 5.64 -7.89
CA SER A 104 14.22 6.66 -6.84
C SER A 104 13.56 6.07 -5.60
N TYR A 105 14.09 6.40 -4.43
CA TYR A 105 13.61 5.96 -3.14
C TYR A 105 13.29 7.16 -2.27
N THR A 106 12.05 7.23 -1.78
CA THR A 106 11.56 8.32 -0.95
C THR A 106 11.30 7.84 0.46
N PHE A 107 12.16 8.26 1.37
CA PHE A 107 12.06 7.97 2.79
C PHE A 107 11.40 9.13 3.50
N ARG A 108 10.45 8.84 4.40
CA ARG A 108 9.89 9.89 5.27
C ARG A 108 10.85 10.19 6.40
N ILE A 109 11.06 11.46 6.72
CA ILE A 109 11.75 11.88 7.93
C ILE A 109 10.72 12.10 9.03
N ASN A 110 10.92 11.45 10.18
CA ASN A 110 10.11 11.66 11.37
C ASN A 110 10.85 12.58 12.32
N HIS A 111 10.10 13.47 12.94
CA HIS A 111 10.56 14.33 14.02
C HIS A 111 9.79 13.98 15.29
N GLU A 112 10.50 13.70 16.37
CA GLU A 112 9.92 13.56 17.69
C GLU A 112 9.20 14.86 18.07
N ASN A 113 7.98 14.74 18.62
CA ASN A 113 7.14 15.86 19.05
C ASN A 113 6.73 16.86 17.94
N ALA A 114 6.77 16.45 16.66
CA ALA A 114 6.24 17.26 15.57
C ALA A 114 4.77 17.65 15.80
N SER A 115 4.45 18.92 15.66
CA SER A 115 3.05 19.37 15.67
C SER A 115 2.27 18.77 14.49
N ALA A 116 0.94 18.68 14.59
CA ALA A 116 0.10 18.18 13.50
C ALA A 116 0.24 19.01 12.19
N ASN A 117 0.66 20.28 12.32
CA ASN A 117 0.87 21.22 11.21
C ASN A 117 2.35 21.28 10.77
N ALA A 118 3.23 20.47 11.36
CA ALA A 118 4.63 20.45 10.96
C ALA A 118 4.76 20.04 9.48
N PRO A 119 5.68 20.65 8.72
CA PRO A 119 5.94 20.26 7.34
C PRO A 119 6.28 18.77 7.23
N ILE A 120 5.96 18.18 6.09
CA ILE A 120 6.36 16.80 5.79
C ILE A 120 7.70 16.84 5.11
N GLU A 121 8.67 16.09 5.62
CA GLU A 121 10.01 16.02 5.06
C GLU A 121 10.30 14.63 4.50
N ASN A 122 10.86 14.60 3.30
CA ASN A 122 11.19 13.38 2.58
C ASN A 122 12.63 13.42 2.09
N LEU A 123 13.41 12.42 2.46
CA LEU A 123 14.71 12.15 1.87
C LEU A 123 14.50 11.34 0.58
N VAL A 124 14.91 11.91 -0.55
CA VAL A 124 14.89 11.26 -1.86
C VAL A 124 16.31 10.84 -2.23
N ILE A 125 16.49 9.56 -2.51
CA ILE A 125 17.75 8.99 -3.01
C ILE A 125 17.49 8.43 -4.40
N SER A 126 18.03 9.10 -5.43
CA SER A 126 17.80 8.78 -6.84
C SER A 126 19.09 8.39 -7.57
N SER A 127 19.01 7.35 -8.41
CA SER A 127 20.15 6.88 -9.20
C SER A 127 20.53 7.87 -10.29
N ARG A 128 21.82 8.07 -10.52
CA ARG A 128 22.36 8.86 -11.63
C ARG A 128 22.89 7.98 -12.77
N PRO A 129 22.97 8.52 -14.01
CA PRO A 129 23.51 7.78 -15.15
C PRO A 129 24.96 7.31 -14.98
N ASP A 130 25.75 8.01 -14.15
CA ASP A 130 27.13 7.64 -13.81
C ASP A 130 27.24 6.52 -12.75
N GLY A 131 26.10 5.99 -12.30
CA GLY A 131 26.02 4.93 -11.29
C GLY A 131 26.11 5.43 -9.85
N THR A 132 26.28 6.75 -9.64
CA THR A 132 26.21 7.38 -8.32
C THR A 132 24.77 7.62 -7.88
N TRP A 133 24.58 8.10 -6.65
CA TRP A 133 23.27 8.45 -6.10
C TRP A 133 23.24 9.93 -5.76
N LYS A 134 22.10 10.56 -6.03
CA LYS A 134 21.80 11.93 -5.63
C LYS A 134 20.83 11.90 -4.46
N GLU A 135 21.14 12.70 -3.45
CA GLU A 135 20.36 12.84 -2.22
C GLU A 135 19.71 14.22 -2.21
N VAL A 136 18.39 14.27 -2.01
CA VAL A 136 17.63 15.51 -1.95
C VAL A 136 16.67 15.44 -0.78
N LEU A 137 16.70 16.45 0.08
CA LEU A 137 15.63 16.67 1.03
C LEU A 137 14.52 17.49 0.37
N ILE A 138 13.29 17.00 0.43
CA ILE A 138 12.11 17.70 -0.06
C ILE A 138 11.14 17.93 1.11
N THR A 139 10.70 19.17 1.25
CA THR A 139 9.79 19.58 2.33
C THR A 139 8.48 20.07 1.74
N TYR A 140 7.37 19.57 2.26
CA TYR A 140 6.00 19.89 1.86
C TYR A 140 5.27 20.66 2.95
N TYR A 141 4.79 21.85 2.61
CA TYR A 141 4.00 22.71 3.50
C TYR A 141 2.52 22.52 3.20
N LEU A 142 1.93 21.51 3.84
CA LEU A 142 0.53 21.12 3.63
C LEU A 142 -0.34 21.45 4.83
N THR A 143 -1.56 21.90 4.56
CA THR A 143 -2.61 21.99 5.59
C THR A 143 -3.06 20.59 6.05
N PRO A 144 -3.72 20.47 7.22
CA PRO A 144 -4.29 19.20 7.67
C PRO A 144 -5.28 18.58 6.69
N GLU A 145 -6.09 19.41 6.02
CA GLU A 145 -7.05 18.97 5.01
C GLU A 145 -6.35 18.40 3.78
N GLU A 146 -5.35 19.12 3.25
CA GLU A 146 -4.57 18.65 2.09
C GLU A 146 -3.82 17.35 2.40
N ARG A 147 -3.25 17.23 3.60
CA ARG A 147 -2.65 15.98 4.08
C ARG A 147 -3.67 14.84 4.05
N GLN A 148 -4.89 15.08 4.52
CA GLN A 148 -5.95 14.08 4.51
C GLN A 148 -6.44 13.75 3.09
N ASN A 149 -6.48 14.73 2.20
CA ASN A 149 -6.82 14.57 0.79
C ASN A 149 -5.79 13.69 0.08
N MET A 150 -4.50 13.99 0.23
CA MET A 150 -3.42 13.15 -0.31
C MET A 150 -3.46 11.73 0.23
N LEU A 151 -3.70 11.55 1.53
CA LEU A 151 -3.87 10.23 2.15
C LEU A 151 -5.14 9.49 1.69
N SER A 152 -6.08 10.19 1.08
CA SER A 152 -7.33 9.63 0.56
C SER A 152 -7.34 9.49 -0.97
N GLY A 153 -6.20 9.69 -1.63
CA GLY A 153 -6.08 9.68 -3.09
C GLY A 153 -6.73 10.88 -3.80
N VAL A 154 -7.15 11.90 -3.04
CA VAL A 154 -7.73 13.12 -3.59
C VAL A 154 -6.60 14.06 -4.02
N ALA A 155 -6.73 14.62 -5.23
CA ALA A 155 -5.73 15.50 -5.79
C ALA A 155 -5.51 16.76 -4.93
N VAL A 156 -4.25 17.10 -4.73
CA VAL A 156 -3.81 18.32 -4.03
C VAL A 156 -2.90 19.12 -4.93
N ASP A 157 -3.14 20.43 -5.00
CA ASP A 157 -2.25 21.38 -5.64
C ASP A 157 -1.05 21.67 -4.75
N LEU A 158 0.14 21.28 -5.21
CA LEU A 158 1.41 21.50 -4.52
C LEU A 158 2.14 22.77 -5.00
N THR A 159 1.54 23.56 -5.88
CA THR A 159 2.14 24.80 -6.41
C THR A 159 2.53 25.74 -5.26
N GLY A 160 3.82 26.10 -5.20
CA GLY A 160 4.36 26.98 -4.16
C GLY A 160 4.44 26.37 -2.75
N LYS A 161 4.18 25.07 -2.58
CA LYS A 161 4.16 24.37 -1.27
C LYS A 161 5.32 23.40 -1.07
N ILE A 162 6.28 23.38 -2.00
CA ILE A 162 7.42 22.46 -1.97
C ILE A 162 8.72 23.27 -1.92
N THR A 163 9.60 22.91 -0.99
CA THR A 163 11.01 23.36 -1.01
C THR A 163 11.92 22.15 -1.14
N HIS A 164 13.13 22.37 -1.65
CA HIS A 164 14.12 21.31 -1.82
C HIS A 164 15.49 21.76 -1.33
N GLN A 165 16.33 20.78 -0.99
CA GLN A 165 17.73 20.97 -0.67
C GLN A 165 18.53 19.77 -1.17
N ILE A 166 19.52 20.01 -2.01
CA ILE A 166 20.45 18.97 -2.47
C ILE A 166 21.48 18.72 -1.36
N LEU A 167 21.66 17.46 -0.99
CA LEU A 167 22.66 17.06 -0.01
C LEU A 167 23.93 16.66 -0.76
N GLN A 168 25.06 17.28 -0.40
CA GLN A 168 26.37 16.89 -0.92
C GLN A 168 27.03 15.96 0.09
N ASN A 169 27.28 14.71 -0.32
CA ASN A 169 27.98 13.70 0.49
C ASN A 169 27.33 13.49 1.88
N GLY A 170 26.00 13.39 1.94
CA GLY A 170 25.22 13.27 3.18
C GLY A 170 25.29 14.46 4.14
N THR A 171 25.91 15.57 3.73
CA THR A 171 26.02 16.76 4.56
C THR A 171 25.12 17.90 4.09
N TYR A 172 24.45 18.53 5.05
CA TYR A 172 23.90 19.87 4.90
C TYR A 172 25.03 20.82 4.49
N SER A 173 24.92 21.36 3.29
CA SER A 173 25.72 22.46 2.81
C SER A 173 24.76 23.43 2.14
N PRO A 174 24.46 24.60 2.72
CA PRO A 174 23.80 25.68 2.00
C PRO A 174 24.87 26.34 1.11
N VAL A 175 25.48 25.57 0.21
CA VAL A 175 26.08 26.18 -0.95
C VAL A 175 24.88 26.59 -1.79
N LEU A 176 24.43 27.83 -1.57
CA LEU A 176 24.05 28.69 -2.69
C LEU A 176 25.15 28.44 -3.72
N MET A 177 24.89 27.56 -4.68
CA MET A 177 25.73 27.49 -5.86
C MET A 177 25.68 28.90 -6.39
N GLN A 178 26.76 29.63 -6.16
CA GLN A 178 27.05 30.84 -6.88
C GLN A 178 26.93 30.44 -8.33
N ASN A 179 25.82 30.85 -8.94
CA ASN A 179 25.70 31.25 -10.31
C ASN A 179 26.86 30.73 -11.17
N VAL A 180 26.81 29.47 -11.59
CA VAL A 180 27.13 29.23 -13.01
C VAL A 180 26.03 30.04 -13.67
N GLU A 181 26.35 31.24 -14.18
CA GLU A 181 25.51 32.47 -14.28
C GLU A 181 24.11 32.36 -14.92
N ASN A 182 23.59 31.15 -15.13
CA ASN A 182 22.39 30.82 -15.85
C ASN A 182 21.68 29.52 -15.41
N CYS A 183 22.20 28.73 -14.46
CA CYS A 183 21.55 27.48 -14.02
C CYS A 183 20.73 27.66 -12.73
N HIS A 184 19.48 27.17 -12.73
CA HIS A 184 18.62 27.16 -11.55
C HIS A 184 17.82 25.85 -11.46
N TRP A 185 17.45 25.48 -10.23
CA TRP A 185 16.62 24.31 -9.99
C TRP A 185 15.14 24.66 -10.09
N GLU A 186 14.41 23.93 -10.91
CA GLU A 186 12.96 24.02 -11.02
C GLU A 186 12.31 22.80 -10.38
N ILE A 187 11.38 23.05 -9.46
CA ILE A 187 10.57 22.01 -8.84
C ILE A 187 9.14 22.08 -9.37
N ASN A 188 8.68 20.98 -9.92
CA ASN A 188 7.33 20.84 -10.48
C ASN A 188 6.63 19.64 -9.87
N SER A 189 5.31 19.73 -9.74
CA SER A 189 4.46 18.59 -9.39
C SER A 189 3.42 18.38 -10.47
N TYR A 190 3.21 17.14 -10.88
CA TYR A 190 2.17 16.80 -11.85
C TYR A 190 1.72 15.35 -11.64
N TYR A 191 0.56 15.03 -12.20
CA TYR A 191 0.07 13.67 -12.29
C TYR A 191 0.53 13.03 -13.60
N THR A 192 1.09 11.82 -13.53
CA THR A 192 1.47 11.08 -14.74
C THR A 192 0.23 10.81 -15.59
N THR A 193 0.40 10.70 -16.90
CA THR A 193 -0.68 10.18 -17.72
C THR A 193 -0.85 8.69 -17.44
N CYS A 194 -2.10 8.24 -17.53
CA CYS A 194 -2.42 6.84 -17.78
C CYS A 194 -1.62 6.34 -18.99
N SER A 195 -1.10 5.12 -18.98
CA SER A 195 -0.31 4.62 -20.10
C SER A 195 -1.11 4.48 -21.41
N GLY A 196 -1.18 5.57 -22.18
CA GLY A 196 -1.91 5.72 -23.45
C GLY A 196 -1.95 7.19 -23.89
N ASN A 197 -2.50 7.48 -25.07
CA ASN A 197 -2.63 8.85 -25.63
C ASN A 197 -3.80 9.65 -24.99
N TYR A 198 -4.17 9.35 -23.75
CA TYR A 198 -5.34 9.91 -23.09
C TYR A 198 -5.01 11.12 -22.21
N ALA A 199 -6.06 11.78 -21.70
CA ALA A 199 -5.95 12.96 -20.85
C ALA A 199 -5.15 12.70 -19.57
N HIS A 200 -4.63 13.79 -18.97
CA HIS A 200 -4.11 13.73 -17.61
C HIS A 200 -5.27 13.45 -16.65
N HIS A 201 -5.11 12.43 -15.83
CA HIS A 201 -6.10 11.98 -14.89
C HIS A 201 -5.50 12.13 -13.50
N ASN A 202 -6.01 13.03 -12.66
CA ASN A 202 -5.33 13.47 -11.43
C ASN A 202 -5.39 12.41 -10.32
N GLY A 203 -4.55 11.38 -10.41
CA GLY A 203 -4.51 10.28 -9.45
C GLY A 203 -5.62 9.25 -9.68
N GLU A 204 -6.17 9.20 -10.90
CA GLU A 204 -7.23 8.25 -11.22
C GLU A 204 -6.64 6.86 -11.48
N LEU A 205 -7.33 5.86 -10.95
CA LEU A 205 -6.95 4.46 -10.96
C LEU A 205 -7.36 3.77 -12.27
N THR A 206 -6.76 2.63 -12.56
CA THR A 206 -7.01 1.87 -13.80
C THR A 206 -8.47 1.37 -13.88
N VAL A 207 -8.94 1.02 -15.08
CA VAL A 207 -10.27 0.38 -15.26
C VAL A 207 -10.38 -0.91 -14.45
N ALA A 208 -9.29 -1.67 -14.33
CA ALA A 208 -9.24 -2.87 -13.49
C ALA A 208 -9.41 -2.55 -12.00
N GLU A 209 -9.00 -1.36 -11.58
CA GLU A 209 -9.16 -0.80 -10.24
C GLU A 209 -10.44 0.07 -10.12
N GLY A 210 -11.36 -0.02 -11.08
CA GLY A 210 -12.64 0.70 -11.08
C GLY A 210 -12.56 2.19 -11.40
N GLY A 211 -11.41 2.69 -11.87
CA GLY A 211 -11.23 4.07 -12.27
C GLY A 211 -11.33 4.32 -13.79
N PRO A 212 -11.42 5.58 -14.21
CA PRO A 212 -11.54 5.98 -15.62
C PRO A 212 -10.25 5.82 -16.44
N CYS A 213 -9.13 5.44 -15.80
CA CYS A 213 -7.86 5.26 -16.49
C CYS A 213 -7.89 3.94 -17.29
N GLU A 214 -8.15 4.00 -18.59
CA GLU A 214 -8.22 2.81 -19.48
C GLU A 214 -6.90 2.04 -19.63
N ALA A 215 -5.84 2.57 -19.05
CA ALA A 215 -4.50 2.07 -19.14
C ALA A 215 -4.15 1.07 -18.02
N ALA A 216 -3.13 0.23 -18.24
CA ALA A 216 -2.69 -0.77 -17.26
C ALA A 216 -1.96 -0.19 -16.04
N SER A 217 -1.54 1.07 -16.09
CA SER A 217 -0.84 1.77 -15.01
C SER A 217 -1.63 3.00 -14.59
N PRO A 218 -1.96 3.18 -13.29
CA PRO A 218 -2.72 4.31 -12.81
C PRO A 218 -1.89 5.60 -12.88
N SER A 219 -2.56 6.74 -12.81
CA SER A 219 -1.86 8.01 -12.64
C SER A 219 -1.28 8.14 -11.23
N ILE A 220 -0.05 8.63 -11.13
CA ILE A 220 0.62 8.88 -9.86
C ILE A 220 1.04 10.34 -9.76
N LEU A 221 0.92 10.92 -8.56
CA LEU A 221 1.47 12.23 -8.26
C LEU A 221 2.99 12.14 -8.22
N VAL A 222 3.64 12.91 -9.08
CA VAL A 222 5.08 12.99 -9.21
C VAL A 222 5.54 14.40 -8.92
N VAL A 223 6.65 14.49 -8.19
CA VAL A 223 7.42 15.71 -8.01
C VAL A 223 8.75 15.52 -8.72
N THR A 224 9.08 16.46 -9.61
CA THR A 224 10.35 16.48 -10.34
C THR A 224 11.16 17.71 -9.95
N LEU A 225 12.44 17.50 -9.70
CA LEU A 225 13.44 18.54 -9.50
C LEU A 225 14.43 18.47 -10.65
N VAL A 226 14.49 19.50 -11.50
CA VAL A 226 15.29 19.53 -12.74
C VAL A 226 16.18 20.77 -12.75
N GLU A 227 17.41 20.64 -13.23
CA GLU A 227 18.31 21.81 -13.36
C GLU A 227 18.12 22.44 -14.74
N LYS A 228 17.75 23.71 -14.78
CA LYS A 228 17.59 24.46 -16.02
C LYS A 228 18.67 25.51 -16.15
N CYS A 229 19.48 25.37 -17.20
CA CYS A 229 20.52 26.31 -17.58
C CYS A 229 20.11 27.17 -18.78
N THR A 230 20.12 28.50 -18.64
CA THR A 230 20.03 29.44 -19.77
C THR A 230 21.37 29.59 -20.47
N ILE A 231 21.64 28.83 -21.52
CA ILE A 231 22.86 29.05 -22.30
C ILE A 231 22.71 30.38 -23.06
N ALA A 232 23.34 31.45 -22.60
CA ALA A 232 23.60 32.61 -23.43
C ALA A 232 24.59 32.19 -24.51
N LEU A 233 24.12 31.98 -25.73
CA LEU A 233 25.01 31.79 -26.87
C LEU A 233 25.93 33.02 -26.97
N PRO A 234 27.26 32.85 -27.13
CA PRO A 234 28.11 34.00 -27.41
C PRO A 234 27.64 34.61 -28.73
N VAL A 235 27.37 35.92 -28.69
CA VAL A 235 27.22 36.73 -29.89
C VAL A 235 28.58 36.70 -30.59
N ASP A 236 28.71 35.83 -31.60
CA ASP A 236 29.77 35.97 -32.58
C ASP A 236 29.20 36.28 -33.96
N THR A 237 29.95 37.15 -34.58
CA THR A 237 29.73 38.02 -35.71
C THR A 237 29.75 37.28 -37.04
N GLY A 238 28.72 37.53 -37.86
CA GLY A 238 28.78 37.45 -39.32
C GLY A 238 28.87 36.06 -39.96
N LEU A 239 27.80 35.65 -40.65
CA LEU A 239 27.77 35.40 -42.10
C LEU A 239 26.46 34.66 -42.50
N GLY A 240 25.70 35.26 -43.42
CA GLY A 240 24.85 34.53 -44.36
C GLY A 240 23.36 34.48 -44.04
N ASP A 241 22.60 35.20 -44.84
CA ASP A 241 21.14 35.17 -44.99
C ASP A 241 20.56 33.76 -45.22
N ASP A 242 19.24 33.68 -44.96
CA ASP A 242 18.27 32.67 -45.42
C ASP A 242 18.15 31.35 -44.63
N GLY A 243 17.25 31.37 -43.64
CA GLY A 243 16.68 30.16 -43.06
C GLY A 243 15.58 30.51 -42.05
N GLU A 244 14.33 30.45 -42.49
CA GLU A 244 13.10 30.64 -41.71
C GLU A 244 13.09 29.78 -40.43
N GLY A 245 13.52 30.35 -39.31
CA GLY A 245 13.45 29.77 -37.97
C GLY A 245 12.36 30.45 -37.14
N GLY A 246 11.10 30.28 -37.55
CA GLY A 246 9.95 30.79 -36.82
C GLY A 246 9.81 30.09 -35.46
N GLY A 247 9.93 30.89 -34.40
CA GLY A 247 9.71 30.44 -33.03
C GLY A 247 8.32 29.84 -32.85
N SER A 248 8.29 28.64 -32.26
CA SER A 248 7.10 28.10 -31.62
C SER A 248 7.34 28.07 -30.12
N SER A 249 6.79 29.08 -29.45
CA SER A 249 6.42 29.02 -28.04
C SER A 249 5.36 27.93 -27.87
N GLY A 250 5.79 26.68 -27.85
CA GLY A 250 4.97 25.52 -27.57
C GLY A 250 4.91 25.26 -26.07
N THR A 251 4.00 25.95 -25.37
CA THR A 251 3.42 25.43 -24.12
C THR A 251 2.66 24.14 -24.44
N SER A 252 3.35 23.01 -24.43
CA SER A 252 2.75 21.68 -24.30
C SER A 252 2.96 21.19 -22.87
N PRO A 253 1.93 21.20 -22.02
CA PRO A 253 1.93 20.40 -20.81
C PRO A 253 1.62 18.94 -21.23
N GLY A 254 2.49 18.00 -20.88
CA GLY A 254 2.16 16.57 -21.07
C GLY A 254 2.96 15.85 -22.15
N GLY A 255 4.28 15.93 -22.06
CA GLY A 255 5.16 14.92 -22.62
C GLY A 255 6.34 14.78 -21.69
N LEU A 256 6.68 13.55 -21.28
CA LEU A 256 8.05 13.27 -20.84
C LEU A 256 8.94 13.48 -22.07
N GLY A 257 9.27 14.74 -22.34
CA GLY A 257 10.22 15.13 -23.36
C GLY A 257 11.48 14.34 -23.10
N GLY A 258 11.87 13.54 -24.10
CA GLY A 258 13.04 12.70 -24.08
C GLY A 258 14.28 13.53 -23.81
N GLY A 259 14.64 13.58 -22.55
CA GLY A 259 15.83 14.20 -22.02
C GLY A 259 15.90 13.71 -20.60
N ASN A 260 16.61 12.60 -20.38
CA ASN A 260 17.17 12.38 -19.06
C ASN A 260 18.12 13.56 -18.87
N ASP A 261 17.63 14.65 -18.29
CA ASP A 261 18.54 15.59 -17.65
C ASP A 261 19.33 14.74 -16.65
N PRO A 262 20.64 14.53 -16.87
CA PRO A 262 21.45 13.63 -16.05
C PRO A 262 21.44 14.01 -14.57
N ASP A 263 21.00 15.23 -14.25
CA ASP A 263 20.92 15.77 -12.91
C ASP A 263 19.50 15.91 -12.33
N GLY A 264 18.46 15.47 -13.05
CA GLY A 264 17.07 15.48 -12.56
C GLY A 264 16.78 14.44 -11.46
N THR A 265 15.89 14.78 -10.52
CA THR A 265 15.36 13.87 -9.49
C THR A 265 13.84 13.77 -9.61
N THR A 266 13.31 12.56 -9.69
CA THR A 266 11.86 12.28 -9.73
C THR A 266 11.45 11.54 -8.46
N THR A 267 10.37 11.95 -7.81
CA THR A 267 9.87 11.36 -6.56
C THR A 267 8.34 11.40 -6.49
N SER A 268 7.77 10.79 -5.45
CA SER A 268 6.38 10.98 -5.03
C SER A 268 6.35 11.27 -3.52
N PRO A 269 5.46 12.15 -3.03
CA PRO A 269 5.39 12.49 -1.62
C PRO A 269 5.09 11.27 -0.72
N ASN A 270 5.94 11.02 0.26
CA ASN A 270 5.77 9.99 1.28
C ASN A 270 5.20 10.59 2.57
N LEU A 271 3.86 10.58 2.67
CA LEU A 271 3.12 11.04 3.85
C LEU A 271 3.01 9.94 4.90
N PRO A 272 2.96 10.29 6.20
CA PRO A 272 2.67 9.32 7.23
C PRO A 272 1.26 8.77 7.05
N LEU A 273 1.19 7.49 6.68
CA LEU A 273 -0.03 6.72 6.88
C LEU A 273 -0.35 6.80 8.37
N LYS A 274 -1.49 7.41 8.71
CA LYS A 274 -1.94 7.47 10.10
C LYS A 274 -2.21 6.02 10.51
N ASN A 275 -1.23 5.38 11.16
CA ASN A 275 -1.38 4.05 11.72
C ASN A 275 -2.36 4.16 12.89
N LYS A 276 -3.65 4.15 12.56
CA LYS A 276 -4.71 4.15 13.56
C LYS A 276 -4.71 2.77 14.21
N THR A 277 -4.75 2.75 15.54
CA THR A 277 -5.01 1.49 16.23
C THR A 277 -6.39 0.96 15.83
N PRO A 278 -6.64 -0.36 15.88
CA PRO A 278 -7.98 -0.89 15.63
C PRO A 278 -9.06 -0.20 16.48
N CYS A 279 -8.77 0.08 17.76
CA CYS A 279 -9.68 0.80 18.64
C CYS A 279 -9.99 2.23 18.16
N THR A 280 -8.99 2.96 17.66
CA THR A 280 -9.20 4.28 17.06
C THR A 280 -10.10 4.20 15.82
N ILE A 281 -9.89 3.20 14.95
CA ILE A 281 -10.72 2.98 13.75
C ILE A 281 -12.16 2.68 14.16
N LEU A 282 -12.36 1.76 15.12
CA LEU A 282 -13.69 1.38 15.60
C LEU A 282 -14.43 2.54 16.27
N ARG A 283 -13.72 3.39 17.03
CA ARG A 283 -14.29 4.61 17.63
C ARG A 283 -14.74 5.60 16.56
N GLU A 284 -13.86 5.96 15.63
CA GLU A 284 -14.20 6.88 14.54
C GLU A 284 -15.35 6.34 13.65
N ASN A 285 -15.37 5.03 13.39
CA ASN A 285 -16.48 4.38 12.68
C ASN A 285 -17.79 4.41 13.49
N SER A 286 -17.70 4.41 14.82
CA SER A 286 -18.85 4.56 15.73
C SER A 286 -19.38 5.99 15.79
N GLU A 287 -18.54 6.99 15.54
CA GLU A 287 -18.92 8.40 15.44
C GLU A 287 -19.45 8.75 14.04
N ASN A 288 -19.14 7.95 13.03
CA ASN A 288 -19.66 8.12 11.67
C ASN A 288 -21.14 7.70 11.58
N THR A 289 -22.04 8.67 11.67
CA THR A 289 -23.50 8.46 11.65
C THR A 289 -24.00 7.69 10.42
N LYS A 290 -23.38 7.87 9.24
CA LYS A 290 -23.76 7.12 8.03
C LYS A 290 -23.38 5.65 8.14
N LEU A 291 -22.16 5.35 8.55
CA LEU A 291 -21.72 3.96 8.73
C LEU A 291 -22.53 3.27 9.83
N GLN A 292 -22.77 3.96 10.94
CA GLN A 292 -23.62 3.47 12.03
C GLN A 292 -25.05 3.17 11.56
N SER A 293 -25.67 4.06 10.80
CA SER A 293 -27.02 3.81 10.24
C SER A 293 -27.10 2.53 9.39
N LYS A 294 -25.98 2.13 8.75
CA LYS A 294 -25.91 0.90 7.95
C LYS A 294 -25.76 -0.34 8.83
N LEU A 295 -24.91 -0.29 9.87
CA LEU A 295 -24.83 -1.35 10.88
C LEU A 295 -26.17 -1.55 11.61
N ASP A 296 -26.82 -0.45 12.01
CA ASP A 296 -28.12 -0.48 12.68
C ASP A 296 -29.21 -1.03 11.75
N SER A 297 -29.13 -0.76 10.44
CA SER A 297 -30.04 -1.35 9.46
C SER A 297 -29.87 -2.86 9.35
N LEU A 298 -28.64 -3.37 9.34
CA LEU A 298 -28.38 -4.83 9.32
C LEU A 298 -28.90 -5.50 10.59
N LYS A 299 -28.62 -4.89 11.75
CA LYS A 299 -29.13 -5.36 13.03
C LYS A 299 -30.66 -5.42 13.02
N THR A 300 -31.33 -4.32 12.66
CA THR A 300 -32.80 -4.25 12.65
C THR A 300 -33.42 -5.30 11.73
N ARG A 301 -32.77 -5.59 10.59
CA ARG A 301 -33.22 -6.60 9.63
C ARG A 301 -33.28 -8.01 10.20
N VAL A 302 -32.43 -8.38 11.16
CA VAL A 302 -32.40 -9.76 11.70
C VAL A 302 -33.03 -9.93 13.07
N LEU A 303 -33.46 -8.84 13.71
CA LEU A 303 -34.13 -8.95 15.01
C LEU A 303 -35.50 -9.63 14.84
N PRO A 304 -35.80 -10.73 15.54
CA PRO A 304 -37.10 -11.41 15.45
C PRO A 304 -38.29 -10.53 15.87
N THR A 305 -38.03 -9.43 16.59
CA THR A 305 -39.02 -8.43 16.97
C THR A 305 -39.39 -7.47 15.84
N THR A 306 -38.60 -7.42 14.76
CA THR A 306 -38.87 -6.57 13.60
C THR A 306 -39.91 -7.24 12.70
N PRO A 307 -41.01 -6.55 12.33
CA PRO A 307 -41.96 -7.07 11.36
C PRO A 307 -41.26 -7.37 10.03
N ASN A 308 -41.44 -8.58 9.48
CA ASN A 308 -40.79 -9.05 8.26
C ASN A 308 -39.25 -9.00 8.32
N TYR A 309 -38.67 -9.44 9.44
CA TYR A 309 -37.22 -9.61 9.55
C TYR A 309 -36.68 -10.58 8.47
N ASP A 310 -35.46 -10.33 8.02
CA ASP A 310 -34.76 -11.11 7.01
C ASP A 310 -34.41 -12.49 7.61
N GLU A 311 -34.90 -13.54 6.95
CA GLU A 311 -34.52 -14.93 7.28
C GLU A 311 -33.24 -15.38 6.59
N HIS A 312 -32.59 -14.49 5.83
CA HIS A 312 -31.30 -14.71 5.18
C HIS A 312 -30.29 -13.62 5.54
N GLU A 313 -29.02 -13.88 5.27
CA GLU A 313 -27.99 -12.86 5.45
C GLU A 313 -28.17 -11.71 4.46
N THR A 314 -27.84 -10.51 4.92
CA THR A 314 -27.68 -9.31 4.09
C THR A 314 -26.27 -8.79 4.35
N SER A 315 -25.59 -8.29 3.32
CA SER A 315 -24.29 -7.65 3.45
C SER A 315 -24.31 -6.25 2.87
N ILE A 316 -23.46 -5.39 3.42
CA ILE A 316 -23.17 -4.05 2.95
C ILE A 316 -21.66 -3.91 2.83
N VAL A 317 -21.20 -3.70 1.61
CA VAL A 317 -19.80 -3.38 1.31
C VAL A 317 -19.64 -1.87 1.29
N VAL A 318 -18.64 -1.37 2.00
CA VAL A 318 -18.30 0.05 2.12
C VAL A 318 -17.01 0.31 1.37
N THR A 319 -17.10 1.00 0.25
CA THR A 319 -15.96 1.32 -0.60
C THR A 319 -15.59 2.79 -0.43
N LYS A 320 -14.30 3.09 -0.31
CA LYS A 320 -13.81 4.48 -0.28
C LYS A 320 -12.89 4.72 -1.48
N PHE A 321 -13.39 5.47 -2.45
CA PHE A 321 -12.69 5.75 -3.70
C PHE A 321 -12.71 7.26 -3.97
N ASN A 322 -11.56 7.86 -4.28
CA ASN A 322 -11.41 9.31 -4.52
C ASN A 322 -12.05 10.20 -3.44
N GLY A 323 -11.90 9.80 -2.16
CA GLY A 323 -12.52 10.48 -1.03
C GLY A 323 -14.05 10.28 -0.89
N GLN A 324 -14.72 9.70 -1.88
CA GLN A 324 -16.13 9.36 -1.83
C GLN A 324 -16.34 7.99 -1.17
N ILE A 325 -17.34 7.89 -0.29
CA ILE A 325 -17.74 6.62 0.33
C ILE A 325 -19.05 6.16 -0.31
N THR A 326 -19.06 4.94 -0.84
CA THR A 326 -20.24 4.26 -1.39
C THR A 326 -20.62 3.07 -0.52
N TYR A 327 -21.90 2.68 -0.59
CA TYR A 327 -22.47 1.58 0.19
C TYR A 327 -23.25 0.67 -0.75
N SER A 328 -22.73 -0.53 -1.01
CA SER A 328 -23.35 -1.53 -1.89
C SER A 328 -24.02 -2.59 -1.03
N THR A 329 -25.33 -2.81 -1.21
CA THR A 329 -26.11 -3.78 -0.42
C THR A 329 -26.39 -5.04 -1.23
N PHE A 330 -26.14 -6.19 -0.64
CA PHE A 330 -26.29 -7.51 -1.25
C PHE A 330 -27.26 -8.33 -0.40
N VAL A 331 -28.29 -8.88 -1.05
CA VAL A 331 -29.40 -9.61 -0.38
C VAL A 331 -29.65 -10.98 -0.99
N THR A 332 -28.84 -11.42 -1.96
CA THR A 332 -29.06 -12.70 -2.65
C THR A 332 -28.53 -13.85 -1.79
N PRO A 333 -29.41 -14.66 -1.17
CA PRO A 333 -28.98 -15.76 -0.33
C PRO A 333 -28.23 -16.83 -1.13
N ASN A 334 -27.23 -17.42 -0.49
CA ASN A 334 -26.55 -18.62 -0.94
C ASN A 334 -26.63 -19.65 0.20
N GLU A 335 -27.71 -20.44 0.21
CA GLU A 335 -27.90 -21.46 1.24
C GLU A 335 -26.99 -22.66 0.95
N LEU A 336 -26.06 -22.93 1.88
CA LEU A 336 -25.13 -24.06 1.79
C LEU A 336 -25.56 -25.26 2.65
N GLY A 337 -26.60 -25.08 3.48
CA GLY A 337 -27.17 -26.10 4.36
C GLY A 337 -28.26 -25.54 5.28
N PRO A 338 -28.89 -26.38 6.13
CA PRO A 338 -30.06 -25.99 6.94
C PRO A 338 -29.80 -24.86 7.94
N ASN A 339 -28.57 -24.69 8.42
CA ASN A 339 -28.16 -23.64 9.37
C ASN A 339 -26.92 -22.86 8.89
N ILE A 340 -26.57 -23.01 7.61
CA ILE A 340 -25.38 -22.40 7.02
C ILE A 340 -25.86 -21.49 5.90
N GLN A 341 -25.87 -20.20 6.22
CA GLN A 341 -26.21 -19.16 5.28
C GLN A 341 -24.92 -18.51 4.82
N ALA A 342 -24.86 -18.24 3.53
CA ALA A 342 -23.82 -17.44 2.94
C ALA A 342 -24.48 -16.40 2.04
N LEU A 343 -23.70 -15.42 1.66
CA LEU A 343 -24.11 -14.42 0.70
C LEU A 343 -22.99 -14.20 -0.30
N LYS A 344 -23.34 -14.13 -1.58
CA LYS A 344 -22.41 -13.68 -2.60
C LYS A 344 -22.32 -12.15 -2.53
N ILE A 345 -21.13 -11.64 -2.19
CA ILE A 345 -20.79 -10.22 -2.27
C ILE A 345 -19.90 -9.96 -3.48
N GLU A 346 -19.94 -8.74 -3.99
CA GLU A 346 -18.95 -8.21 -4.92
C GLU A 346 -18.07 -7.24 -4.14
N THR A 347 -16.78 -7.52 -4.11
CA THR A 347 -15.78 -6.70 -3.42
C THR A 347 -14.93 -5.93 -4.42
N THR A 348 -14.33 -4.85 -3.94
CA THR A 348 -13.34 -4.05 -4.67
C THR A 348 -12.04 -3.99 -3.88
N ASN A 349 -10.94 -3.64 -4.52
CA ASN A 349 -9.67 -3.40 -3.83
C ASN A 349 -9.66 -2.10 -3.01
N PHE A 350 -10.76 -1.33 -2.97
CA PHE A 350 -10.94 -0.09 -2.19
C PHE A 350 -11.96 -0.22 -1.06
N ASP A 351 -12.36 -1.45 -0.74
CA ASP A 351 -13.28 -1.68 0.36
C ASP A 351 -12.59 -1.34 1.69
N ILE A 352 -13.22 -0.48 2.47
CA ILE A 352 -12.78 -0.11 3.82
C ILE A 352 -13.58 -0.83 4.89
N ALA A 353 -14.72 -1.41 4.54
CA ALA A 353 -15.43 -2.34 5.40
C ALA A 353 -16.33 -3.28 4.61
N VAL A 354 -16.52 -4.48 5.15
CA VAL A 354 -17.62 -5.38 4.80
C VAL A 354 -18.44 -5.59 6.06
N MET A 355 -19.76 -5.51 5.96
CA MET A 355 -20.67 -5.63 7.10
C MET A 355 -21.76 -6.63 6.75
N HIS A 356 -22.00 -7.66 7.54
CA HIS A 356 -23.13 -8.55 7.30
C HIS A 356 -23.88 -8.90 8.58
N ASN A 357 -24.96 -9.67 8.43
CA ASN A 357 -25.76 -10.15 9.55
C ASN A 357 -25.89 -11.67 9.60
N HIS A 358 -25.86 -12.23 10.80
CA HIS A 358 -26.31 -13.59 11.08
C HIS A 358 -27.76 -13.58 11.55
N THR A 359 -28.58 -14.43 10.94
CA THR A 359 -30.00 -14.56 11.27
C THR A 359 -30.23 -15.57 12.41
N ILE A 360 -31.48 -15.73 12.84
CA ILE A 360 -31.88 -16.76 13.81
C ILE A 360 -31.60 -18.20 13.34
N LYS A 361 -31.47 -18.42 12.02
CA LYS A 361 -31.12 -19.72 11.45
C LYS A 361 -29.61 -19.98 11.46
N SER A 362 -28.79 -18.96 11.69
CA SER A 362 -27.34 -19.14 11.75
C SER A 362 -26.96 -19.96 12.98
N ALA A 363 -26.17 -21.00 12.76
CA ALA A 363 -25.68 -21.84 13.85
C ALA A 363 -24.67 -21.11 14.76
N PHE A 364 -24.19 -19.91 14.40
CA PHE A 364 -23.03 -19.29 15.04
C PHE A 364 -23.27 -17.82 15.39
N GLN A 365 -23.07 -17.42 16.65
CA GLN A 365 -23.29 -16.06 17.15
C GLN A 365 -22.00 -15.23 17.26
N ALA A 366 -21.02 -15.55 16.42
CA ALA A 366 -19.75 -14.86 16.20
C ALA A 366 -19.35 -15.11 14.72
N PRO A 367 -18.19 -14.64 14.22
CA PRO A 367 -17.78 -14.97 12.86
C PRO A 367 -17.54 -16.48 12.65
N SER A 368 -18.21 -17.06 11.68
CA SER A 368 -18.14 -18.45 11.26
C SER A 368 -16.90 -18.77 10.42
N TYR A 369 -16.73 -20.04 10.05
CA TYR A 369 -15.66 -20.45 9.15
C TYR A 369 -15.77 -19.82 7.75
N LEU A 370 -17.00 -19.53 7.28
CA LEU A 370 -17.23 -18.84 6.00
C LEU A 370 -16.76 -17.39 6.06
N ASP A 371 -17.00 -16.74 7.21
CA ASP A 371 -16.58 -15.36 7.43
C ASP A 371 -15.05 -15.25 7.45
N MET A 372 -14.36 -16.25 8.01
CA MET A 372 -12.89 -16.28 8.03
C MET A 372 -12.27 -16.43 6.64
N VAL A 373 -12.85 -17.28 5.79
CA VAL A 373 -12.39 -17.44 4.40
C VAL A 373 -12.68 -16.17 3.60
N SER A 374 -13.89 -15.62 3.72
CA SER A 374 -14.28 -14.39 3.05
C SER A 374 -13.44 -13.20 3.52
N PHE A 375 -13.16 -13.09 4.81
CA PHE A 375 -12.32 -12.05 5.39
C PHE A 375 -10.91 -12.07 4.80
N TYR A 376 -10.28 -13.24 4.75
CA TYR A 376 -8.93 -13.38 4.22
C TYR A 376 -8.87 -13.06 2.72
N ASP A 377 -9.79 -13.62 1.93
CA ASP A 377 -9.85 -13.37 0.47
C ASP A 377 -10.04 -11.89 0.17
N ASN A 378 -11.04 -11.26 0.81
CA ASN A 378 -11.28 -9.83 0.68
C ASN A 378 -10.05 -9.03 1.08
N TYR A 379 -9.44 -9.31 2.24
CA TYR A 379 -8.28 -8.58 2.74
C TYR A 379 -7.10 -8.64 1.77
N LYS A 380 -6.80 -9.81 1.21
CA LYS A 380 -5.68 -9.99 0.27
C LYS A 380 -5.95 -9.31 -1.08
N TYR A 381 -7.20 -9.11 -1.44
CA TYR A 381 -7.58 -8.36 -2.64
C TYR A 381 -7.47 -6.84 -2.49
N LEU A 382 -7.48 -6.34 -1.25
CA LEU A 382 -7.39 -4.91 -1.00
C LEU A 382 -6.06 -4.31 -1.43
N ASP A 383 -6.13 -3.07 -1.91
CA ASP A 383 -4.97 -2.22 -2.07
C ASP A 383 -4.26 -2.02 -0.71
N ALA A 384 -2.93 -2.02 -0.73
CA ALA A 384 -2.12 -1.92 0.48
C ALA A 384 -2.42 -0.65 1.30
N SER A 385 -2.87 0.43 0.65
CA SER A 385 -3.23 1.68 1.33
C SER A 385 -4.53 1.57 2.14
N VAL A 386 -5.47 0.68 1.76
CA VAL A 386 -6.75 0.52 2.46
C VAL A 386 -6.74 -0.62 3.48
N GLN A 387 -5.87 -1.62 3.32
CA GLN A 387 -5.71 -2.77 4.24
C GLN A 387 -5.58 -2.37 5.72
N LYS A 388 -4.92 -1.24 6.01
CA LYS A 388 -4.74 -0.74 7.38
C LYS A 388 -6.04 -0.27 8.02
N SER A 389 -6.99 0.20 7.22
CA SER A 389 -8.29 0.75 7.67
C SER A 389 -9.45 -0.25 7.55
N TYR A 390 -9.23 -1.39 6.89
CA TYR A 390 -10.27 -2.38 6.65
C TYR A 390 -10.78 -3.03 7.94
N ILE A 391 -12.10 -3.09 8.08
CA ILE A 391 -12.80 -3.76 9.18
C ILE A 391 -13.92 -4.64 8.62
N TYR A 392 -14.01 -5.87 9.11
CA TYR A 392 -15.09 -6.78 8.75
C TYR A 392 -16.07 -6.88 9.92
N TYR A 393 -17.29 -6.35 9.76
CA TYR A 393 -18.30 -6.30 10.80
C TYR A 393 -19.32 -7.42 10.66
N LEU A 394 -19.78 -7.91 11.81
CA LEU A 394 -20.88 -8.84 11.91
C LEU A 394 -21.92 -8.30 12.89
N THR A 395 -23.20 -8.34 12.52
CA THR A 395 -24.33 -8.10 13.42
C THR A 395 -25.12 -9.41 13.60
N CYS A 396 -25.54 -9.73 14.81
CA CYS A 396 -26.27 -10.96 15.08
C CYS A 396 -27.74 -10.67 15.46
N TYR A 397 -28.63 -11.65 15.24
CA TYR A 397 -30.06 -11.55 15.58
C TYR A 397 -30.35 -11.31 17.07
N ASN A 398 -29.39 -11.58 17.96
CA ASN A 398 -29.46 -11.28 19.40
C ASN A 398 -29.04 -9.83 19.72
N GLY A 399 -28.67 -9.05 18.71
CA GLY A 399 -28.26 -7.66 18.82
C GLY A 399 -26.77 -7.43 19.09
N GLU A 400 -25.97 -8.49 19.21
CA GLU A 400 -24.52 -8.42 19.32
C GLU A 400 -23.91 -7.88 18.03
N VAL A 401 -22.81 -7.13 18.17
CA VAL A 401 -22.06 -6.59 17.04
C VAL A 401 -20.57 -6.87 17.25
N TYR A 402 -19.96 -7.46 16.24
CA TYR A 402 -18.54 -7.79 16.21
C TYR A 402 -17.82 -7.03 15.11
N ALA A 403 -16.52 -6.89 15.30
CA ALA A 403 -15.60 -6.41 14.28
C ALA A 403 -14.35 -7.29 14.27
N LEU A 404 -13.95 -7.73 13.08
CA LEU A 404 -12.76 -8.51 12.81
C LEU A 404 -11.73 -7.61 12.12
N LYS A 405 -10.49 -7.64 12.63
CA LYS A 405 -9.36 -6.86 12.10
C LYS A 405 -8.14 -7.75 12.00
N ALA A 406 -7.44 -7.68 10.86
CA ALA A 406 -6.14 -8.31 10.71
C ALA A 406 -5.09 -7.50 11.49
N ASP A 407 -4.39 -8.18 12.39
CA ASP A 407 -3.21 -7.64 13.08
C ASP A 407 -1.95 -7.98 12.28
N ASP A 408 -1.88 -9.23 11.81
CA ASP A 408 -0.87 -9.77 10.91
C ASP A 408 -1.54 -10.81 10.00
N ILE A 409 -1.97 -10.38 8.81
CA ILE A 409 -2.63 -11.28 7.86
C ILE A 409 -1.69 -12.42 7.42
N SER A 410 -0.37 -12.22 7.47
CA SER A 410 0.60 -13.19 6.99
C SER A 410 0.59 -14.49 7.80
N ALA A 411 0.06 -14.44 9.03
CA ALA A 411 -0.14 -15.62 9.86
C ALA A 411 -1.16 -16.62 9.27
N LEU A 412 -2.02 -16.19 8.34
CA LEU A 412 -2.96 -17.03 7.62
C LEU A 412 -2.41 -17.53 6.28
N ASP A 413 -1.34 -16.92 5.75
CA ASP A 413 -0.77 -17.27 4.44
C ASP A 413 -0.43 -18.77 4.32
N PRO A 414 0.17 -19.44 5.33
CA PRO A 414 0.45 -20.87 5.23
C PRO A 414 -0.81 -21.73 5.06
N PHE A 415 -1.95 -21.31 5.64
CA PHE A 415 -3.21 -22.02 5.50
C PHE A 415 -3.77 -21.90 4.07
N PHE A 416 -3.58 -20.73 3.45
CA PHE A 416 -4.11 -20.42 2.14
C PHE A 416 -3.12 -20.58 0.98
N ALA A 417 -1.88 -20.99 1.24
CA ALA A 417 -0.80 -21.04 0.25
C ALA A 417 -1.06 -21.95 -0.97
N GLU A 418 -1.97 -22.92 -0.85
CA GLU A 418 -2.31 -23.83 -1.95
C GLU A 418 -3.36 -23.28 -2.93
N PHE A 419 -3.99 -22.14 -2.61
CA PHE A 419 -5.04 -21.55 -3.42
C PHE A 419 -4.47 -20.40 -4.25
N LEU A 420 -4.53 -20.54 -5.57
CA LEU A 420 -3.87 -19.64 -6.51
C LEU A 420 -4.68 -18.36 -6.75
N SER A 421 -6.01 -18.41 -6.62
CA SER A 421 -6.87 -17.25 -6.87
C SER A 421 -7.26 -16.47 -5.62
N ILE A 422 -6.85 -16.90 -4.41
CA ILE A 422 -7.15 -16.14 -3.20
C ILE A 422 -6.40 -14.82 -3.18
N GLY A 423 -7.11 -13.74 -2.85
CA GLY A 423 -6.60 -12.39 -2.89
C GLY A 423 -6.64 -11.74 -4.27
N SER A 424 -7.24 -12.41 -5.26
CA SER A 424 -7.50 -11.81 -6.58
C SER A 424 -8.84 -11.05 -6.64
N GLY A 425 -9.67 -11.15 -5.59
CA GLY A 425 -11.06 -10.68 -5.60
C GLY A 425 -11.99 -11.53 -6.47
N SER A 426 -11.46 -12.62 -7.04
CA SER A 426 -12.15 -13.50 -7.97
C SER A 426 -11.89 -14.96 -7.63
N PHE A 427 -12.12 -15.33 -6.36
CA PHE A 427 -11.91 -16.69 -5.88
C PHE A 427 -12.71 -17.70 -6.73
N SER A 428 -12.04 -18.71 -7.28
CA SER A 428 -12.75 -19.76 -8.00
C SER A 428 -13.70 -20.51 -7.05
N LYS A 429 -14.90 -20.86 -7.52
CA LYS A 429 -15.89 -21.55 -6.68
C LYS A 429 -15.36 -22.87 -6.12
N GLU A 430 -14.50 -23.54 -6.88
CA GLU A 430 -13.86 -24.79 -6.49
C GLU A 430 -12.87 -24.58 -5.35
N GLU A 431 -11.97 -23.60 -5.46
CA GLU A 431 -11.01 -23.31 -4.40
C GLU A 431 -11.73 -22.76 -3.15
N GLU A 432 -12.77 -21.94 -3.32
CA GLU A 432 -13.62 -21.46 -2.22
C GLU A 432 -14.24 -22.59 -1.43
N LYS A 433 -14.80 -23.57 -2.14
CA LYS A 433 -15.34 -24.77 -1.51
C LYS A 433 -14.26 -25.54 -0.73
N VAL A 434 -13.04 -25.66 -1.26
CA VAL A 434 -11.95 -26.38 -0.58
C VAL A 434 -11.46 -25.62 0.66
N ALA A 435 -11.25 -24.30 0.55
CA ALA A 435 -10.86 -23.45 1.66
C ALA A 435 -11.92 -23.47 2.78
N ASN A 436 -13.20 -23.35 2.43
CA ASN A 436 -14.32 -23.45 3.36
C ASN A 436 -14.33 -24.80 4.09
N ASN A 437 -14.16 -25.91 3.38
CA ASN A 437 -14.12 -27.23 4.01
C ASN A 437 -12.92 -27.41 4.96
N LYS A 438 -11.76 -26.84 4.61
CA LYS A 438 -10.58 -26.86 5.49
C LYS A 438 -10.80 -26.02 6.74
N MET A 439 -11.32 -24.80 6.60
CA MET A 439 -11.55 -23.91 7.74
C MET A 439 -12.65 -24.49 8.65
N LYS A 440 -13.69 -25.05 8.06
CA LYS A 440 -14.74 -25.79 8.76
C LYS A 440 -14.19 -26.91 9.61
N LYS A 441 -13.23 -27.68 9.11
CA LYS A 441 -12.57 -28.74 9.89
C LYS A 441 -11.90 -28.17 11.15
N ILE A 442 -11.19 -27.04 11.03
CA ILE A 442 -10.56 -26.38 12.18
C ILE A 442 -11.62 -25.91 13.19
N TYR A 443 -12.73 -25.35 12.73
CA TYR A 443 -13.85 -24.99 13.62
C TYR A 443 -14.45 -26.22 14.33
N ASN A 444 -14.64 -27.32 13.62
CA ASN A 444 -15.14 -28.58 14.20
C ASN A 444 -14.18 -29.15 15.25
N ASP A 445 -12.87 -29.13 14.97
CA ASP A 445 -11.82 -29.54 15.91
C ASP A 445 -11.80 -28.66 17.18
N ASN A 446 -12.37 -27.45 17.11
CA ASN A 446 -12.54 -26.52 18.23
C ASN A 446 -13.94 -26.56 18.88
N GLY A 447 -14.82 -27.49 18.48
CA GLY A 447 -16.11 -27.74 19.11
C GLY A 447 -17.33 -27.14 18.40
N MET A 448 -17.19 -26.67 17.16
CA MET A 448 -18.32 -26.33 16.30
C MET A 448 -19.06 -27.60 15.86
N ILE A 449 -20.38 -27.51 15.80
CA ILE A 449 -21.30 -28.56 15.35
C ILE A 449 -22.40 -27.87 14.53
N ASP A 450 -22.51 -28.10 13.23
CA ASP A 450 -23.41 -27.34 12.34
C ASP A 450 -24.89 -27.61 12.62
N GLU A 451 -25.19 -28.79 13.18
CA GLU A 451 -26.55 -29.24 13.42
C GLU A 451 -27.25 -28.45 14.54
N PHE A 452 -26.48 -27.78 15.40
CA PHE A 452 -27.01 -27.08 16.56
C PHE A 452 -26.53 -25.63 16.61
N PRO A 453 -27.44 -24.67 16.88
CA PRO A 453 -27.02 -23.30 17.16
C PRO A 453 -26.17 -23.28 18.43
N HIS A 454 -25.04 -22.58 18.35
CA HIS A 454 -24.19 -22.28 19.50
C HIS A 454 -24.62 -20.93 20.07
N ASP A 455 -24.65 -20.84 21.40
CA ASP A 455 -24.82 -19.56 22.06
C ASP A 455 -23.59 -18.65 21.84
N LYS A 456 -23.73 -17.41 22.28
CA LYS A 456 -22.68 -16.38 22.22
C LYS A 456 -21.36 -16.88 22.82
N ASP A 457 -21.37 -17.32 24.07
CA ASP A 457 -20.15 -17.64 24.81
C ASP A 457 -19.38 -18.81 24.15
N LYS A 458 -20.11 -19.83 23.69
CA LYS A 458 -19.52 -20.95 22.96
C LYS A 458 -19.00 -20.51 21.59
N SER A 459 -19.72 -19.67 20.87
CA SER A 459 -19.29 -19.16 19.55
C SER A 459 -18.02 -18.30 19.66
N GLU A 460 -17.97 -17.38 20.63
CA GLU A 460 -16.79 -16.56 20.91
C GLU A 460 -15.58 -17.43 21.28
N LYS A 461 -15.77 -18.44 22.14
CA LYS A 461 -14.71 -19.35 22.55
C LYS A 461 -14.15 -20.18 21.39
N ILE A 462 -15.02 -20.74 20.56
CA ILE A 462 -14.62 -21.47 19.34
C ILE A 462 -13.79 -20.56 18.45
N PHE A 463 -14.30 -19.35 18.17
CA PHE A 463 -13.60 -18.38 17.32
C PHE A 463 -12.20 -18.04 17.84
N LEU A 464 -12.09 -17.73 19.14
CA LEU A 464 -10.82 -17.33 19.74
C LEU A 464 -9.79 -18.46 19.76
N ASN A 465 -10.23 -19.71 19.96
CA ASN A 465 -9.33 -20.86 19.81
C ASN A 465 -8.81 -21.00 18.36
N VAL A 466 -9.69 -20.79 17.37
CA VAL A 466 -9.30 -20.77 15.95
C VAL A 466 -8.29 -19.65 15.70
N ALA A 467 -8.53 -18.44 16.21
CA ALA A 467 -7.61 -17.31 16.08
C ALA A 467 -6.21 -17.60 16.67
N GLN A 468 -6.17 -18.23 17.84
CA GLN A 468 -4.92 -18.64 18.48
C GLN A 468 -4.16 -19.69 17.66
N SER A 469 -4.86 -20.59 16.95
CA SER A 469 -4.22 -21.59 16.07
C SER A 469 -3.48 -20.97 14.89
N PHE A 470 -3.81 -19.73 14.53
CA PHE A 470 -3.12 -18.92 13.52
C PHE A 470 -2.23 -17.83 14.15
N GLY A 471 -1.69 -18.07 15.35
CA GLY A 471 -0.75 -17.15 15.99
C GLY A 471 -1.35 -15.77 16.35
N ASN A 472 -2.67 -15.65 16.42
CA ASN A 472 -3.39 -14.38 16.61
C ASN A 472 -3.13 -13.35 15.50
N GLY A 473 -3.05 -13.80 14.23
CA GLY A 473 -2.98 -12.89 13.08
C GLY A 473 -4.17 -11.94 12.90
N PHE A 474 -5.24 -12.16 13.66
CA PHE A 474 -6.44 -11.31 13.67
C PHE A 474 -7.01 -11.18 15.07
N SER A 475 -7.72 -10.06 15.28
CA SER A 475 -8.42 -9.71 16.50
C SER A 475 -9.92 -9.64 16.29
N LEU A 476 -10.66 -10.21 17.24
CA LEU A 476 -12.10 -10.04 17.36
C LEU A 476 -12.41 -8.95 18.39
N TYR A 477 -13.25 -8.02 18.01
CA TYR A 477 -13.79 -6.98 18.88
C TYR A 477 -15.29 -7.18 19.03
N ARG A 478 -15.82 -6.88 20.21
CA ARG A 478 -17.26 -6.86 20.49
C ARG A 478 -17.68 -5.49 20.97
N ARG A 479 -18.87 -5.07 20.55
CA ARG A 479 -19.50 -3.83 21.01
C ARG A 479 -20.53 -4.11 22.09
N ASP A 480 -20.29 -3.60 23.30
CA ASP A 480 -21.26 -3.61 24.38
C ASP A 480 -21.80 -2.19 24.56
N GLY A 481 -23.04 -1.95 24.12
CA GLY A 481 -23.61 -0.60 24.07
C GLY A 481 -22.83 0.32 23.11
N THR A 482 -22.18 1.35 23.63
CA THR A 482 -21.36 2.28 22.85
C THR A 482 -19.87 1.93 22.84
N THR A 483 -19.46 0.93 23.63
CA THR A 483 -18.03 0.67 23.89
C THR A 483 -17.57 -0.60 23.20
N TRP A 484 -16.57 -0.46 22.34
CA TRP A 484 -15.83 -1.57 21.75
C TRP A 484 -14.80 -2.11 22.74
N GLY A 485 -14.54 -3.42 22.68
CA GLY A 485 -13.37 -4.01 23.33
C GLY A 485 -12.89 -5.25 22.61
N LYS A 486 -11.59 -5.50 22.71
CA LYS A 486 -10.93 -6.67 22.13
C LYS A 486 -11.27 -7.90 22.96
N LEU A 487 -11.75 -8.95 22.32
CA LEU A 487 -11.96 -10.23 22.97
C LEU A 487 -10.64 -11.00 23.03
N ARG A 488 -10.45 -11.71 24.14
CA ARG A 488 -9.34 -12.65 24.33
C ARG A 488 -9.79 -13.86 25.13
N LEU A 489 -9.09 -14.96 24.93
CA LEU A 489 -9.30 -16.19 25.68
C LEU A 489 -8.20 -16.32 26.73
N ASP A 490 -8.59 -16.36 28.00
CA ASP A 490 -7.67 -16.59 29.11
C ASP A 490 -7.18 -18.04 29.16
N PRO A 491 -6.07 -18.34 29.85
CA PRO A 491 -5.55 -19.70 30.00
C PRO A 491 -6.55 -20.71 30.62
N ASP A 492 -7.53 -20.22 31.37
CA ASP A 492 -8.61 -21.03 31.95
C ASP A 492 -9.77 -21.30 30.96
N GLY A 493 -9.67 -20.77 29.74
CA GLY A 493 -10.68 -20.89 28.70
C GLY A 493 -11.87 -19.95 28.89
N THR A 494 -11.77 -18.93 29.74
CA THR A 494 -12.75 -17.85 29.89
C THR A 494 -12.54 -16.79 28.82
N VAL A 495 -13.62 -16.33 28.19
CA VAL A 495 -13.58 -15.18 27.28
C VAL A 495 -13.62 -13.89 28.10
N LYS A 496 -12.63 -13.01 27.88
CA LYS A 496 -12.58 -11.67 28.46
C LYS A 496 -12.60 -10.62 27.37
N LYS A 497 -13.06 -9.43 27.74
CA LYS A 497 -13.08 -8.24 26.89
C LYS A 497 -12.20 -7.18 27.52
N ASP A 498 -11.21 -6.70 26.78
CA ASP A 498 -10.42 -5.54 27.14
C ASP A 498 -10.98 -4.33 26.39
N ASP A 499 -11.63 -3.42 27.10
CA ASP A 499 -12.26 -2.25 26.50
C ASP A 499 -11.22 -1.39 25.76
N CYS A 500 -11.63 -0.87 24.60
CA CYS A 500 -10.82 0.07 23.86
C CYS A 500 -10.60 1.33 24.70
N PRO A 501 -9.34 1.78 24.89
CA PRO A 501 -9.07 3.02 25.62
C PRO A 501 -9.76 4.18 24.91
N LEU A 502 -10.62 4.89 25.65
CA LEU A 502 -11.38 6.03 25.16
C LEU A 502 -10.48 7.20 24.78
#